data_AF-A0A8S1HM11-F1
#
_entry.id   AF-A0A8S1HM11-F1
#
_cell.length_a   1.000
_cell.length_b   1.000
_cell.length_c   1.000
_cell.angle_alpha   90.00
_cell.angle_beta   90.00
_cell.angle_gamma   90.00
#
_symmetry.space_group_name_H-M   'P 1'
#
loop_
_entity.id
_entity.type
_entity.pdbx_description
1 polymer ?
#
loop_
_entity_poly.entity_id
_entity_poly.type
_entity_poly.pdbx_seq_one_letter_code
_entity_poly.pdbx_strand_id
1 'polypeptide(L)'
;MQASAHPMGCGASLALALCMPLSYVALVQLFDRDGIDRNHTVSIKRRFTGAFLNNIISVGCTWMILKQGSSTPLRDMGLHVDKLLNAIFFPCILMFTLYFGQFVMMFYDRTLGNCFDLKSWLRSFRSATWLRDIVLGPVTEEIAFRCCSVVLMSQCASSLATVFLSPVPFALSHFHHVFDDQRRGFTPQQAFLKRTFQFAYTYIFGVFASYLLLSTRHALVPIVAHSICNSLGLPLLHEIGFYPKLSQRATLWISYIAGFAPPTTALAVVPEPRPLNLDGCTHFLYLASIDRFTHMSPDFWRQIGCFGGVLSNGPRVHVPR
;
A
#
# COMPACT_ATOMS: atom_id res chain seq x y z
N MET A 1 7.99 -15.33 26.75
CA MET A 1 7.08 -15.66 27.86
C MET A 1 6.56 -14.36 28.48
N GLN A 2 5.30 -14.03 28.22
CA GLN A 2 4.39 -13.34 29.15
C GLN A 2 3.01 -13.45 28.52
N ALA A 3 2.34 -14.58 28.81
CA ALA A 3 0.90 -14.69 28.62
C ALA A 3 0.26 -13.95 29.81
N SER A 4 0.10 -12.63 29.69
CA SER A 4 -0.70 -11.85 30.62
C SER A 4 -2.17 -11.99 30.24
N ALA A 5 -2.96 -12.46 31.20
CA ALA A 5 -4.39 -12.68 31.08
C ALA A 5 -5.13 -11.45 30.51
N HIS A 6 -5.79 -11.62 29.36
CA HIS A 6 -6.74 -10.65 28.84
C HIS A 6 -8.16 -10.99 29.35
N PRO A 7 -8.84 -10.08 30.07
CA PRO A 7 -10.22 -10.29 30.55
C PRO A 7 -11.25 -10.46 29.42
N MET A 8 -10.95 -10.01 28.20
CA MET A 8 -11.69 -10.35 26.99
C MET A 8 -10.90 -11.32 26.12
N GLY A 9 -11.51 -12.45 25.79
CA GLY A 9 -10.84 -13.56 25.14
C GLY A 9 -10.24 -13.21 23.78
N CYS A 10 -9.17 -13.92 23.42
CA CYS A 10 -8.48 -13.81 22.14
C CYS A 10 -9.43 -13.85 20.91
N GLY A 11 -10.56 -14.56 21.03
CA GLY A 11 -11.61 -14.57 19.99
C GLY A 11 -12.18 -13.18 19.67
N ALA A 12 -12.37 -12.30 20.65
CA ALA A 12 -12.88 -10.95 20.42
C ALA A 12 -11.87 -10.08 19.65
N SER A 13 -10.58 -10.17 19.98
CA SER A 13 -9.51 -9.48 19.26
C SER A 13 -9.41 -9.94 17.82
N LEU A 14 -9.47 -11.26 17.57
CA LEU A 14 -9.45 -11.82 16.22
C LEU A 14 -10.70 -11.43 15.41
N ALA A 15 -11.89 -11.51 16.02
CA ALA A 15 -13.13 -11.11 15.37
C ALA A 15 -13.08 -9.62 14.97
N LEU A 16 -12.68 -8.73 15.88
CA LEU A 16 -12.52 -7.31 15.57
C LEU A 16 -11.45 -7.09 14.51
N ALA A 17 -10.31 -7.77 14.57
CA ALA A 17 -9.27 -7.66 13.56
C ALA A 17 -9.77 -8.01 12.15
N LEU A 18 -10.66 -9.00 12.00
CA LEU A 18 -11.26 -9.36 10.72
C LEU A 18 -12.40 -8.41 10.31
N CYS A 19 -13.14 -7.87 11.29
CA CYS A 19 -14.24 -6.94 11.04
C CYS A 19 -13.78 -5.54 10.63
N MET A 20 -12.67 -5.01 11.16
CA MET A 20 -12.23 -3.63 10.88
C MET A 20 -11.99 -3.35 9.38
N PRO A 21 -11.33 -4.25 8.61
CA PRO A 21 -11.18 -4.02 7.18
C PRO A 21 -12.52 -4.00 6.43
N LEU A 22 -13.45 -4.87 6.83
CA LEU A 22 -14.77 -4.96 6.22
C LEU A 22 -15.64 -3.74 6.55
N SER A 23 -15.59 -3.26 7.80
CA SER A 23 -16.31 -2.06 8.23
C SER A 23 -15.80 -0.82 7.52
N TYR A 24 -14.48 -0.72 7.31
CA TYR A 24 -13.88 0.37 6.55
C TYR A 24 -14.42 0.43 5.12
N VAL A 25 -14.37 -0.69 4.40
CA VAL A 25 -14.87 -0.76 3.02
C VAL A 25 -16.38 -0.46 2.97
N ALA A 26 -17.15 -1.03 3.89
CA ALA A 26 -18.58 -0.80 3.97
C ALA A 26 -18.92 0.67 4.24
N LEU A 27 -18.29 1.32 5.21
CA LEU A 27 -18.56 2.72 5.56
C LEU A 27 -18.17 3.67 4.43
N VAL A 28 -17.04 3.44 3.78
CA VAL A 28 -16.61 4.25 2.62
C VAL A 28 -17.64 4.17 1.49
N GLN A 29 -18.20 2.98 1.23
CA GLN A 29 -19.23 2.79 0.21
C GLN A 29 -20.59 3.35 0.62
N LEU A 30 -21.00 3.17 1.88
CA LEU A 30 -22.27 3.66 2.39
C LEU A 30 -22.35 5.18 2.33
N PHE A 31 -21.27 5.87 2.68
CA PHE A 31 -21.22 7.34 2.61
C PHE A 31 -21.24 7.87 1.17
N ASP A 32 -20.86 7.05 0.19
CA ASP A 32 -20.85 7.41 -1.23
C ASP A 32 -21.81 6.57 -2.08
N ARG A 33 -22.89 6.09 -1.48
CA ARG A 33 -23.86 5.17 -2.12
C ARG A 33 -24.45 5.72 -3.42
N ASP A 34 -24.66 7.03 -3.48
CA ASP A 34 -25.22 7.73 -4.64
C ASP A 34 -24.16 8.50 -5.44
N GLY A 35 -22.88 8.15 -5.27
CA GLY A 35 -21.77 8.77 -6.00
C GLY A 35 -21.71 8.28 -7.45
N ILE A 36 -21.73 9.21 -8.41
CA ILE A 36 -21.62 8.88 -9.84
C ILE A 36 -20.15 8.58 -10.22
N ASP A 37 -19.22 9.42 -9.75
CA ASP A 37 -17.78 9.25 -9.99
C ASP A 37 -17.00 9.44 -8.69
N ARG A 38 -16.19 8.42 -8.35
CA ARG A 38 -15.30 8.41 -7.19
C ARG A 38 -14.23 9.51 -7.22
N ASN A 39 -13.93 10.05 -8.40
CA ASN A 39 -12.95 11.13 -8.59
C ASN A 39 -13.57 12.52 -8.43
N HIS A 40 -14.91 12.61 -8.38
CA HIS A 40 -15.59 13.87 -8.16
C HIS A 40 -15.36 14.35 -6.72
N THR A 41 -15.09 15.65 -6.52
CA THR A 41 -14.71 16.21 -5.22
C THR A 41 -15.73 15.92 -4.11
N VAL A 42 -17.03 15.89 -4.46
CA VAL A 42 -18.11 15.55 -3.50
C VAL A 42 -17.99 14.09 -3.03
N SER A 43 -17.74 13.16 -3.95
CA SER A 43 -17.55 11.74 -3.61
C SER A 43 -16.30 11.55 -2.75
N ILE A 44 -15.20 12.23 -3.10
CA ILE A 44 -13.96 12.21 -2.30
C ILE A 44 -14.23 12.63 -0.85
N LYS A 45 -14.94 13.76 -0.65
CA LYS A 45 -15.28 14.24 0.70
C LYS A 45 -16.14 13.25 1.46
N ARG A 46 -17.18 12.70 0.83
CA ARG A 46 -18.09 11.71 1.44
C ARG A 46 -17.35 10.44 1.87
N ARG A 47 -16.57 9.85 0.96
CA ARG A 47 -15.74 8.67 1.21
C ARG A 47 -14.75 8.91 2.35
N PHE A 48 -14.10 10.08 2.36
CA PHE A 48 -13.17 10.46 3.42
C PHE A 48 -13.88 10.58 4.77
N THR A 49 -15.08 11.17 4.84
CA THR A 49 -15.87 11.20 6.08
C THR A 49 -16.17 9.79 6.59
N GLY A 50 -16.56 8.86 5.72
CA GLY A 50 -16.79 7.46 6.08
C GLY A 50 -15.52 6.77 6.61
N ALA A 51 -14.40 6.95 5.92
CA ALA A 51 -13.09 6.43 6.34
C ALA A 51 -12.63 7.00 7.69
N PHE A 52 -12.80 8.32 7.88
CA PHE A 52 -12.43 9.01 9.11
C PHE A 52 -13.27 8.54 10.30
N LEU A 53 -14.60 8.41 10.12
CA LEU A 53 -15.49 7.87 11.15
C LEU A 53 -15.12 6.42 11.50
N ASN A 54 -14.85 5.58 10.49
CA ASN A 54 -14.37 4.23 10.74
C ASN A 54 -13.09 4.25 11.58
N ASN A 55 -12.12 5.10 11.26
CA ASN A 55 -10.87 5.18 12.01
C ASN A 55 -11.06 5.59 13.46
N ILE A 56 -11.93 6.57 13.75
CA ILE A 56 -12.26 6.94 15.14
C ILE A 56 -12.80 5.72 15.90
N ILE A 57 -13.76 5.01 15.31
CA ILE A 57 -14.38 3.83 15.93
C ILE A 57 -13.35 2.71 16.09
N SER A 58 -12.60 2.39 15.05
CA SER A 58 -11.57 1.33 15.06
C SER A 58 -10.49 1.61 16.09
N VAL A 59 -9.98 2.85 16.15
CA VAL A 59 -8.96 3.25 17.13
C VAL A 59 -9.51 3.16 18.55
N GLY A 60 -10.74 3.66 18.78
CA GLY A 60 -11.39 3.56 20.09
C GLY A 60 -11.57 2.10 20.54
N CYS A 61 -12.10 1.25 19.66
CA CYS A 61 -12.26 -0.18 19.93
C CYS A 61 -10.93 -0.86 20.22
N THR A 62 -9.91 -0.67 19.38
CA THR A 62 -8.58 -1.26 19.59
C THR A 62 -7.97 -0.77 20.91
N TRP A 63 -8.07 0.51 21.22
CA TRP A 63 -7.59 1.07 22.48
C TRP A 63 -8.26 0.41 23.70
N MET A 64 -9.58 0.19 23.65
CA MET A 64 -10.32 -0.47 24.74
C MET A 64 -9.85 -1.91 24.99
N ILE A 65 -9.52 -2.65 23.92
CA ILE A 65 -8.94 -4.00 24.05
C ILE A 65 -7.54 -3.93 24.66
N LEU A 66 -6.67 -3.12 24.08
CA LEU A 66 -5.25 -3.07 24.43
C LEU A 66 -5.01 -2.51 25.84
N LYS A 67 -5.84 -1.56 26.30
CA LYS A 67 -5.75 -0.98 27.66
C LYS A 67 -5.86 -2.02 28.77
N GLN A 68 -6.46 -3.19 28.50
CA GLN A 68 -6.58 -4.25 29.49
C GLN A 68 -5.24 -4.91 29.82
N GLY A 69 -4.27 -4.88 28.90
CA GLY A 69 -2.97 -5.53 29.06
C GLY A 69 -1.77 -4.60 28.89
N SER A 70 -1.97 -3.37 28.42
CA SER A 70 -0.89 -2.40 28.17
C SER A 70 -1.19 -1.04 28.78
N SER A 71 -0.16 -0.44 29.39
CA SER A 71 -0.20 0.92 29.91
C SER A 71 -0.13 1.98 28.81
N THR A 72 0.35 1.62 27.61
CA THR A 72 0.49 2.56 26.47
C THR A 72 -0.16 2.03 25.18
N PRO A 73 -1.50 1.86 25.10
CA PRO A 73 -2.18 1.27 23.95
C PRO A 73 -1.92 1.99 22.62
N LEU A 74 -1.94 3.33 22.60
CA LEU A 74 -1.69 4.10 21.37
C LEU A 74 -0.26 3.87 20.83
N ARG A 75 0.70 3.67 21.74
CA ARG A 75 2.07 3.34 21.36
C ARG A 75 2.15 1.95 20.74
N ASP A 76 1.41 0.97 21.26
CA ASP A 76 1.38 -0.39 20.71
C ASP A 76 0.73 -0.43 19.33
N MET A 77 -0.22 0.46 19.08
CA MET A 77 -0.82 0.71 17.77
C MET A 77 0.14 1.41 16.78
N GLY A 78 1.29 1.89 17.26
CA GLY A 78 2.25 2.70 16.49
C GLY A 78 1.84 4.16 16.31
N LEU A 79 0.85 4.63 17.06
CA LEU A 79 0.33 6.00 17.04
C LEU A 79 1.05 6.84 18.10
N HIS A 80 2.28 7.25 17.79
CA HIS A 80 3.08 8.14 18.63
C HIS A 80 3.99 9.04 17.78
N VAL A 81 4.64 10.01 18.42
CA VAL A 81 5.52 11.00 17.75
C VAL A 81 7.01 10.72 17.95
N ASP A 82 7.36 9.73 18.77
CA ASP A 82 8.76 9.41 19.04
C ASP A 82 9.51 8.99 17.78
N LYS A 83 10.71 9.53 17.60
CA LYS A 83 11.60 9.23 16.46
C LYS A 83 10.94 9.48 15.09
N LEU A 84 10.07 10.49 15.00
CA LEU A 84 9.37 10.90 13.79
C LEU A 84 10.27 10.99 12.55
N LEU A 85 11.46 11.61 12.69
CA LEU A 85 12.40 11.76 11.59
C LEU A 85 12.85 10.39 11.04
N ASN A 86 13.14 9.43 11.91
CA ASN A 86 13.53 8.07 11.52
C ASN A 86 12.38 7.35 10.84
N ALA A 87 11.15 7.52 11.36
CA ALA A 87 9.94 6.91 10.81
C ALA A 87 9.56 7.42 9.42
N ILE A 88 10.14 8.54 8.97
CA ILE A 88 9.99 9.07 7.61
C ILE A 88 11.23 8.73 6.76
N PHE A 89 12.43 8.96 7.29
CA PHE A 89 13.67 8.84 6.54
C PHE A 89 13.96 7.41 6.07
N PHE A 90 13.82 6.42 6.96
CA PHE A 90 14.14 5.03 6.64
C PHE A 90 13.18 4.37 5.65
N PRO A 91 11.83 4.49 5.77
CA PRO A 91 10.96 4.00 4.71
C PRO A 91 11.19 4.72 3.40
N CYS A 92 11.52 6.02 3.39
CA CYS A 92 11.90 6.69 2.15
C CYS A 92 13.09 5.99 1.48
N ILE A 93 14.20 5.77 2.19
CA ILE A 93 15.37 5.06 1.63
C ILE A 93 15.02 3.65 1.14
N LEU A 94 14.24 2.92 1.93
CA LEU A 94 13.78 1.58 1.57
C LEU A 94 12.98 1.62 0.25
N MET A 95 12.03 2.54 0.14
CA MET A 95 11.21 2.70 -1.06
C MET A 95 12.02 3.21 -2.25
N PHE A 96 12.98 4.13 -2.05
CA PHE A 96 13.90 4.57 -3.10
C PHE A 96 14.73 3.42 -3.66
N THR A 97 15.18 2.51 -2.77
CA THR A 97 15.90 1.30 -3.17
C THR A 97 14.98 0.35 -3.95
N LEU A 98 13.79 0.03 -3.42
CA LEU A 98 12.82 -0.86 -4.08
C LEU A 98 12.39 -0.34 -5.46
N TYR A 99 12.22 0.98 -5.58
CA TYR A 99 11.82 1.66 -6.81
C TYR A 99 13.01 2.16 -7.65
N PHE A 100 14.23 1.72 -7.37
CA PHE A 100 15.44 2.23 -8.05
C PHE A 100 15.32 2.14 -9.57
N GLY A 101 14.82 1.01 -10.10
CA GLY A 101 14.58 0.86 -11.53
C GLY A 101 13.57 1.85 -12.13
N GLN A 102 12.54 2.24 -11.37
CA GLN A 102 11.59 3.27 -11.79
C GLN A 102 12.23 4.66 -11.83
N PHE A 103 13.11 4.99 -10.87
CA PHE A 103 13.84 6.26 -10.91
C PHE A 103 14.80 6.34 -12.09
N VAL A 104 15.47 5.23 -12.45
CA VAL A 104 16.30 5.15 -13.65
C VAL A 104 15.45 5.32 -14.92
N MET A 105 14.26 4.73 -14.96
CA MET A 105 13.31 4.92 -16.06
C MET A 105 12.91 6.40 -16.20
N MET A 106 12.50 7.04 -15.11
CA MET A 106 12.15 8.47 -15.09
C MET A 106 13.32 9.38 -15.49
N PHE A 107 14.56 8.99 -15.19
CA PHE A 107 15.74 9.71 -15.64
C PHE A 107 15.89 9.68 -17.16
N TYR A 108 15.72 8.50 -17.78
CA TYR A 108 15.77 8.37 -19.24
C TYR A 108 14.60 9.10 -19.91
N ASP A 109 13.41 9.06 -19.32
CA ASP A 109 12.21 9.72 -19.84
C ASP A 109 12.21 11.23 -19.59
N ARG A 110 13.25 11.78 -18.94
CA ARG A 110 13.37 13.20 -18.57
C ARG A 110 12.24 13.71 -17.68
N THR A 111 11.55 12.81 -16.97
CA THR A 111 10.46 13.15 -16.05
C THR A 111 10.92 13.29 -14.60
N LEU A 112 12.16 12.87 -14.28
CA LEU A 112 12.72 12.95 -12.93
C LEU A 112 12.73 14.38 -12.34
N GLY A 113 12.92 15.40 -13.19
CA GLY A 113 12.89 16.81 -12.77
C GLY A 113 11.56 17.23 -12.13
N ASN A 114 10.44 16.58 -12.50
CA ASN A 114 9.12 16.88 -11.94
C ASN A 114 9.05 16.57 -10.44
N CYS A 115 9.90 15.66 -9.93
CA CYS A 115 9.99 15.38 -8.50
C CYS A 115 10.51 16.58 -7.69
N PHE A 116 11.25 17.49 -8.32
CA PHE A 116 11.87 18.65 -7.69
C PHE A 116 11.20 19.98 -8.07
N ASP A 117 10.20 19.96 -8.95
CA ASP A 117 9.51 21.17 -9.39
C ASP A 117 8.42 21.62 -8.39
N LEU A 118 8.71 22.71 -7.67
CA LEU A 118 7.79 23.29 -6.68
C LEU A 118 6.42 23.66 -7.29
N LYS A 119 6.37 24.13 -8.53
CA LYS A 119 5.10 24.52 -9.17
C LYS A 119 4.22 23.30 -9.41
N SER A 120 4.81 22.17 -9.81
CA SER A 120 4.11 20.90 -9.94
C SER A 120 3.58 20.39 -8.59
N TRP A 121 4.39 20.47 -7.54
CA TRP A 121 3.94 20.14 -6.18
C TRP A 121 2.78 21.01 -5.71
N LEU A 122 2.84 22.33 -5.89
CA LEU A 122 1.75 23.25 -5.52
C LEU A 122 0.44 22.92 -6.26
N ARG A 123 0.52 22.51 -7.53
CA ARG A 123 -0.67 22.05 -8.29
C ARG A 123 -1.21 20.74 -7.72
N SER A 124 -0.35 19.80 -7.37
CA SER A 124 -0.73 18.53 -6.75
C SER A 124 -1.44 18.74 -5.40
N PHE A 125 -0.94 19.63 -4.55
CA PHE A 125 -1.60 19.97 -3.28
C PHE A 125 -2.97 20.63 -3.43
N ARG A 126 -3.27 21.23 -4.59
CA ARG A 126 -4.61 21.76 -4.91
C ARG A 126 -5.55 20.73 -5.52
N SER A 127 -5.04 19.56 -5.93
CA SER A 127 -5.82 18.49 -6.53
C SER A 127 -6.43 17.60 -5.44
N ALA A 128 -7.76 17.56 -5.38
CA ALA A 128 -8.47 16.71 -4.43
C ALA A 128 -8.22 15.22 -4.67
N THR A 129 -8.05 14.80 -5.93
CA THR A 129 -7.72 13.40 -6.27
C THR A 129 -6.31 13.05 -5.83
N TRP A 130 -5.36 13.97 -5.99
CA TRP A 130 -3.99 13.76 -5.53
C TRP A 130 -3.91 13.66 -4.00
N LEU A 131 -4.57 14.58 -3.29
CA LEU A 131 -4.63 14.54 -1.82
C LEU A 131 -5.25 13.24 -1.33
N ARG A 132 -6.33 12.79 -1.99
CA ARG A 132 -6.95 11.49 -1.71
C ARG A 132 -5.95 10.35 -1.88
N ASP A 133 -5.28 10.27 -3.03
CA ASP A 133 -4.46 9.12 -3.40
C ASP A 133 -3.12 9.07 -2.65
N ILE A 134 -2.51 10.21 -2.38
CA ILE A 134 -1.15 10.28 -1.82
C ILE A 134 -1.14 10.52 -0.31
N VAL A 135 -2.20 11.09 0.26
CA VAL A 135 -2.22 11.43 1.69
C VAL A 135 -3.38 10.75 2.41
N LEU A 136 -4.62 11.09 2.04
CA LEU A 136 -5.78 10.72 2.84
C LEU A 136 -6.01 9.20 2.83
N GLY A 137 -6.00 8.56 1.66
CA GLY A 137 -6.13 7.12 1.51
C GLY A 137 -5.06 6.35 2.29
N PRO A 138 -3.75 6.58 2.01
CA PRO A 138 -2.66 5.95 2.77
C PRO A 138 -2.78 6.11 4.28
N VAL A 139 -3.07 7.32 4.77
CA VAL A 139 -3.23 7.56 6.21
C VAL A 139 -4.42 6.79 6.77
N THR A 140 -5.59 6.87 6.13
CA THR A 140 -6.78 6.26 6.70
C THR A 140 -6.75 4.74 6.63
N GLU A 141 -6.26 4.18 5.53
CA GLU A 141 -6.14 2.74 5.30
C GLU A 141 -5.12 2.09 6.24
N GLU A 142 -3.91 2.65 6.38
CA GLU A 142 -2.90 2.05 7.26
C GLU A 142 -3.26 2.17 8.76
N ILE A 143 -4.02 3.19 9.17
CA ILE A 143 -4.58 3.26 10.53
C ILE A 143 -5.57 2.10 10.76
N ALA A 144 -6.54 1.91 9.87
CA ALA A 144 -7.54 0.85 10.01
C ALA A 144 -6.91 -0.54 9.92
N PHE A 145 -6.11 -0.79 8.89
CA PHE A 145 -5.63 -2.14 8.57
C PHE A 145 -4.41 -2.52 9.39
N ARG A 146 -3.48 -1.59 9.67
CA ARG A 146 -2.27 -1.91 10.46
C ARG A 146 -2.46 -1.55 11.92
N CYS A 147 -2.71 -0.28 12.21
CA CYS A 147 -2.70 0.20 13.59
C CYS A 147 -3.83 -0.42 14.43
N CYS A 148 -4.92 -0.83 13.79
CA CYS A 148 -6.04 -1.51 14.46
C CYS A 148 -6.05 -3.02 14.18
N SER A 149 -6.27 -3.45 12.93
CA SER A 149 -6.47 -4.86 12.60
C SER A 149 -5.23 -5.75 12.83
N VAL A 150 -4.06 -5.38 12.28
CA VAL A 150 -2.80 -6.12 12.51
C VAL A 150 -2.44 -6.18 13.99
N VAL A 151 -2.56 -5.06 14.71
CA VAL A 151 -2.19 -4.99 16.13
C VAL A 151 -3.08 -5.89 16.98
N LEU A 152 -4.41 -5.88 16.74
CA LEU A 152 -5.34 -6.80 17.42
C LEU A 152 -5.07 -8.26 17.09
N MET A 153 -4.80 -8.58 15.82
CA MET A 153 -4.44 -9.94 15.41
C MET A 153 -3.13 -10.42 16.06
N SER A 154 -2.15 -9.53 16.21
CA SER A 154 -0.86 -9.83 16.84
C SER A 154 -0.94 -10.16 18.34
N GLN A 155 -2.04 -9.82 19.01
CA GLN A 155 -2.27 -10.23 20.41
C GLN A 155 -2.56 -11.73 20.54
N CYS A 156 -2.88 -12.39 19.43
CA CYS A 156 -3.52 -13.70 19.39
C CYS A 156 -2.86 -14.69 18.44
N ALA A 157 -2.26 -14.19 17.36
CA ALA A 157 -1.59 -14.98 16.36
C ALA A 157 -0.07 -14.78 16.45
N SER A 158 0.69 -15.75 15.94
CA SER A 158 2.12 -15.55 15.74
C SER A 158 2.36 -14.36 14.80
N SER A 159 3.52 -13.72 14.91
CA SER A 159 3.81 -12.59 14.04
C SER A 159 3.84 -12.97 12.56
N LEU A 160 4.31 -14.18 12.24
CA LEU A 160 4.27 -14.73 10.89
C LEU A 160 2.82 -14.84 10.39
N ALA A 161 1.95 -15.48 11.18
CA ALA A 161 0.54 -15.60 10.82
C ALA A 161 -0.13 -14.23 10.68
N THR A 162 0.18 -13.28 11.57
CA THR A 162 -0.34 -11.91 11.50
C THR A 162 0.06 -11.21 10.21
N VAL A 163 1.33 -11.29 9.82
CA VAL A 163 1.87 -10.67 8.60
C VAL A 163 1.15 -11.19 7.34
N PHE A 164 0.93 -12.50 7.25
CA PHE A 164 0.33 -13.11 6.06
C PHE A 164 -1.20 -13.15 6.04
N LEU A 165 -1.86 -13.25 7.19
CA LEU A 165 -3.33 -13.36 7.25
C LEU A 165 -4.03 -12.00 7.31
N SER A 166 -3.45 -11.01 7.98
CA SER A 166 -4.06 -9.67 8.09
C SER A 166 -4.41 -8.97 6.77
N PRO A 167 -3.64 -9.13 5.67
CA PRO A 167 -3.97 -8.45 4.42
C PRO A 167 -5.11 -9.10 3.63
N VAL A 168 -5.45 -10.36 3.93
CA VAL A 168 -6.41 -11.15 3.13
C VAL A 168 -7.78 -10.48 3.02
N PRO A 169 -8.44 -10.01 4.11
CA PRO A 169 -9.76 -9.40 4.01
C PRO A 169 -9.77 -8.15 3.13
N PHE A 170 -8.74 -7.32 3.22
CA PHE A 170 -8.61 -6.11 2.41
C PHE A 170 -8.39 -6.45 0.94
N ALA A 171 -7.46 -7.35 0.62
CA ALA A 171 -7.18 -7.76 -0.75
C ALA A 171 -8.42 -8.41 -1.40
N LEU A 172 -9.11 -9.30 -0.68
CA LEU A 172 -10.34 -9.95 -1.15
C LEU A 172 -11.46 -8.94 -1.44
N SER A 173 -11.50 -7.83 -0.70
CA SER A 173 -12.53 -6.81 -0.91
C SER A 173 -12.56 -6.35 -2.37
N HIS A 174 -11.43 -6.26 -3.07
CA HIS A 174 -11.40 -5.79 -4.46
C HIS A 174 -12.17 -6.66 -5.47
N PHE A 175 -12.47 -7.93 -5.15
CA PHE A 175 -13.30 -8.76 -6.00
C PHE A 175 -14.75 -8.26 -6.10
N HIS A 176 -15.23 -7.42 -5.18
CA HIS A 176 -16.58 -6.84 -5.30
C HIS A 176 -16.75 -5.98 -6.58
N HIS A 177 -15.65 -5.46 -7.14
CA HIS A 177 -15.67 -4.67 -8.37
C HIS A 177 -15.71 -5.50 -9.67
N VAL A 178 -15.69 -6.84 -9.61
CA VAL A 178 -15.82 -7.67 -10.81
C VAL A 178 -17.11 -7.34 -11.57
N PHE A 179 -18.22 -7.17 -10.86
CA PHE A 179 -19.50 -6.81 -11.45
C PHE A 179 -19.50 -5.42 -12.09
N ASP A 180 -18.79 -4.46 -11.48
CA ASP A 180 -18.65 -3.11 -12.03
C ASP A 180 -17.85 -3.11 -13.33
N ASP A 181 -16.80 -3.93 -13.42
CA ASP A 181 -16.03 -4.08 -14.67
C ASP A 181 -16.87 -4.72 -15.77
N GLN A 182 -17.67 -5.73 -15.45
CA GLN A 182 -18.57 -6.35 -16.42
C GLN A 182 -19.59 -5.33 -16.96
N ARG A 183 -20.15 -4.47 -16.11
CA ARG A 183 -21.04 -3.37 -16.52
C ARG A 183 -20.34 -2.34 -17.41
N ARG A 184 -19.02 -2.21 -17.30
CA ARG A 184 -18.18 -1.34 -18.15
C ARG A 184 -17.77 -2.01 -19.46
N GLY A 185 -18.29 -3.20 -19.77
CA GLY A 185 -18.08 -3.90 -21.04
C GLY A 185 -16.92 -4.90 -21.03
N PHE A 186 -16.27 -5.15 -19.89
CA PHE A 186 -15.27 -6.21 -19.78
C PHE A 186 -15.93 -7.59 -19.82
N THR A 187 -15.30 -8.55 -20.53
CA THR A 187 -15.75 -9.95 -20.44
C THR A 187 -15.56 -10.46 -19.01
N PRO A 188 -16.36 -11.45 -18.56
CA PRO A 188 -16.20 -12.03 -17.22
C PRO A 188 -14.75 -12.48 -16.94
N GLN A 189 -14.09 -13.08 -17.93
CA GLN A 189 -12.70 -13.51 -17.83
C GLN A 189 -11.73 -12.33 -17.67
N GLN A 190 -11.90 -11.26 -18.44
CA GLN A 190 -11.06 -10.06 -18.34
C GLN A 190 -11.24 -9.34 -17.00
N ALA A 191 -12.50 -9.18 -16.56
CA ALA A 191 -12.83 -8.59 -15.26
C ALA A 191 -12.23 -9.40 -14.10
N PHE A 192 -12.37 -10.72 -14.14
CA PHE A 192 -11.79 -11.61 -13.13
C PHE A 192 -10.26 -11.54 -13.13
N LEU A 193 -9.60 -11.63 -14.29
CA LEU A 193 -8.14 -11.56 -14.38
C LEU A 193 -7.59 -10.23 -13.85
N LYS A 194 -8.26 -9.13 -14.21
CA LYS A 194 -7.98 -7.77 -13.72
C LYS A 194 -8.05 -7.71 -12.19
N ARG A 195 -9.10 -8.26 -11.57
CA ARG A 195 -9.25 -8.24 -10.11
C ARG A 195 -8.35 -9.23 -9.38
N THR A 196 -8.02 -10.36 -10.00
CA THR A 196 -6.98 -11.28 -9.49
C THR A 196 -5.61 -10.62 -9.46
N PHE A 197 -5.25 -9.88 -10.51
CA PHE A 197 -4.02 -9.10 -10.51
C PHE A 197 -4.04 -8.01 -9.41
N GLN A 198 -5.17 -7.32 -9.27
CA GLN A 198 -5.37 -6.35 -8.18
C GLN A 198 -5.22 -6.98 -6.80
N PHE A 199 -5.84 -8.13 -6.58
CA PHE A 199 -5.71 -8.89 -5.35
C PHE A 199 -4.24 -9.22 -5.06
N ALA A 200 -3.50 -9.74 -6.05
CA ALA A 200 -2.13 -10.17 -5.84
C ALA A 200 -1.23 -9.01 -5.36
N TYR A 201 -1.20 -7.88 -6.07
CA TYR A 201 -0.31 -6.79 -5.69
C TYR A 201 -0.74 -6.10 -4.39
N THR A 202 -2.05 -5.98 -4.13
CA THR A 202 -2.54 -5.40 -2.87
C THR A 202 -2.27 -6.30 -1.68
N TYR A 203 -2.38 -7.62 -1.86
CA TYR A 203 -2.00 -8.61 -0.85
C TYR A 203 -0.51 -8.52 -0.51
N ILE A 204 0.38 -8.54 -1.52
CA ILE A 204 1.84 -8.44 -1.31
C ILE A 204 2.21 -7.15 -0.61
N PHE A 205 1.65 -6.02 -1.06
CA PHE A 205 1.85 -4.74 -0.39
C PHE A 205 1.36 -4.80 1.06
N GLY A 206 0.21 -5.42 1.31
CA GLY A 206 -0.31 -5.54 2.66
C GLY A 206 0.57 -6.41 3.57
N VAL A 207 1.14 -7.50 3.06
CA VAL A 207 2.16 -8.30 3.77
C VAL A 207 3.36 -7.43 4.14
N PHE A 208 3.88 -6.68 3.17
CA PHE A 208 5.00 -5.75 3.38
C PHE A 208 4.68 -4.67 4.43
N ALA A 209 3.53 -4.01 4.33
CA ALA A 209 3.12 -2.97 5.27
C ALA A 209 2.86 -3.52 6.69
N SER A 210 2.27 -4.72 6.81
CA SER A 210 2.12 -5.41 8.10
C SER A 210 3.48 -5.76 8.71
N TYR A 211 4.44 -6.22 7.91
CA TYR A 211 5.82 -6.46 8.36
C TYR A 211 6.48 -5.16 8.83
N LEU A 212 6.36 -4.07 8.07
CA LEU A 212 6.89 -2.76 8.45
C LEU A 212 6.33 -2.29 9.80
N LEU A 213 5.00 -2.35 9.99
CA LEU A 213 4.41 -1.94 11.27
C LEU A 213 4.92 -2.80 12.43
N LEU A 214 4.91 -4.13 12.30
CA LEU A 214 5.29 -5.02 13.40
C LEU A 214 6.78 -4.91 13.76
N SER A 215 7.63 -4.64 12.77
CA SER A 215 9.08 -4.47 12.95
C SER A 215 9.43 -3.11 13.56
N THR A 216 8.73 -2.04 13.15
CA THR A 216 9.07 -0.66 13.53
C THR A 216 8.26 -0.14 14.71
N ARG A 217 7.07 -0.72 14.93
CA ARG A 217 6.02 -0.21 15.83
C ARG A 217 5.69 1.26 15.59
N HIS A 218 5.72 1.71 14.34
CA HIS A 218 5.44 3.11 14.01
C HIS A 218 4.55 3.23 12.77
N ALA A 219 3.38 3.87 12.91
CA ALA A 219 2.35 3.96 11.85
C ALA A 219 2.82 4.70 10.60
N LEU A 220 3.63 5.76 10.76
CA LEU A 220 4.18 6.50 9.62
C LEU A 220 5.02 5.66 8.66
N VAL A 221 5.64 4.58 9.12
CA VAL A 221 6.51 3.77 8.26
C VAL A 221 5.73 3.13 7.10
N PRO A 222 4.67 2.35 7.34
CA PRO A 222 3.82 1.86 6.25
C PRO A 222 3.03 2.97 5.54
N ILE A 223 2.65 4.08 6.20
CA ILE A 223 1.96 5.20 5.55
C ILE A 223 2.84 5.85 4.47
N VAL A 224 4.11 6.13 4.79
CA VAL A 224 5.06 6.69 3.83
C VAL A 224 5.31 5.71 2.69
N ALA A 225 5.49 4.42 2.99
CA ALA A 225 5.64 3.39 1.98
C ALA A 225 4.44 3.32 1.04
N HIS A 226 3.22 3.32 1.58
CA HIS A 226 1.96 3.36 0.82
C HIS A 226 1.90 4.61 -0.06
N SER A 227 2.19 5.79 0.48
CA SER A 227 2.14 7.05 -0.26
C SER A 227 3.09 7.05 -1.46
N ILE A 228 4.31 6.50 -1.29
CA ILE A 228 5.29 6.37 -2.38
C ILE A 228 4.82 5.35 -3.42
N CYS A 229 4.30 4.20 -2.99
CA CYS A 229 3.68 3.22 -3.88
C CYS A 229 2.52 3.84 -4.69
N ASN A 230 1.68 4.65 -4.06
CA ASN A 230 0.57 5.31 -4.75
C ASN A 230 1.04 6.37 -5.76
N SER A 231 2.18 7.02 -5.49
CA SER A 231 2.76 7.99 -6.41
C SER A 231 3.45 7.36 -7.62
N LEU A 232 4.18 6.26 -7.41
CA LEU A 232 5.00 5.61 -8.45
C LEU A 232 4.27 4.48 -9.18
N GLY A 233 3.21 3.94 -8.59
CA GLY A 233 2.46 2.82 -9.12
C GLY A 233 3.24 1.51 -9.09
N LEU A 234 2.87 0.59 -9.98
CA LEU A 234 3.56 -0.68 -10.15
C LEU A 234 4.81 -0.53 -11.03
N PRO A 235 5.84 -1.37 -10.83
CA PRO A 235 6.98 -1.48 -11.74
C PRO A 235 6.56 -1.61 -13.21
N LEU A 236 7.01 -0.68 -14.06
CA LEU A 236 6.67 -0.64 -15.49
C LEU A 236 7.58 -1.55 -16.32
N LEU A 237 7.72 -2.81 -15.90
CA LEU A 237 8.65 -3.76 -16.54
C LEU A 237 8.34 -3.98 -18.03
N HIS A 238 7.07 -3.91 -18.42
CA HIS A 238 6.64 -4.05 -19.81
C HIS A 238 7.12 -2.90 -20.70
N GLU A 239 7.38 -1.72 -20.15
CA GLU A 239 7.82 -0.55 -20.91
C GLU A 239 9.30 -0.65 -21.31
N ILE A 240 10.09 -1.50 -20.64
CA ILE A 240 11.54 -1.66 -20.89
C ILE A 240 11.80 -2.07 -22.35
N GLY A 241 10.92 -2.88 -22.96
CA GLY A 241 11.06 -3.33 -24.34
C GLY A 241 11.03 -2.21 -25.38
N PHE A 242 10.41 -1.07 -25.06
CA PHE A 242 10.25 0.05 -25.99
C PHE A 242 11.45 1.00 -26.03
N TYR A 243 12.43 0.86 -25.15
CA TYR A 243 13.64 1.71 -25.18
C TYR A 243 14.49 1.39 -26.42
N PRO A 244 15.00 2.37 -27.16
CA PRO A 244 15.69 2.11 -28.43
C PRO A 244 17.07 1.46 -28.26
N LYS A 245 17.79 1.77 -27.18
CA LYS A 245 19.17 1.29 -26.98
C LYS A 245 19.21 0.05 -26.10
N LEU A 246 19.95 -0.98 -26.53
CA LEU A 246 20.16 -2.19 -25.73
C LEU A 246 20.80 -1.89 -24.36
N SER A 247 21.73 -0.93 -24.31
CA SER A 247 22.35 -0.49 -23.06
C SER A 247 21.33 0.07 -22.06
N GLN A 248 20.34 0.85 -22.53
CA GLN A 248 19.27 1.37 -21.66
C GLN A 248 18.40 0.24 -21.12
N ARG A 249 18.02 -0.72 -21.97
CA ARG A 249 17.24 -1.91 -21.55
C ARG A 249 18.00 -2.72 -20.51
N ALA A 250 19.29 -2.95 -20.73
CA ALA A 250 20.16 -3.66 -19.79
C ALA A 250 20.26 -2.92 -18.45
N THR A 251 20.52 -1.60 -18.47
CA THR A 251 20.55 -0.79 -17.24
C THR A 251 19.21 -0.85 -16.49
N LEU A 252 18.09 -0.76 -17.20
CA LEU A 252 16.75 -0.84 -16.59
C LEU A 252 16.54 -2.20 -15.92
N TRP A 253 16.77 -3.31 -16.61
CA TRP A 253 16.67 -4.65 -16.02
C TRP A 253 17.57 -4.82 -14.81
N ILE A 254 18.84 -4.42 -14.91
CA ILE A 254 19.79 -4.48 -13.78
C ILE A 254 19.29 -3.63 -12.61
N SER A 255 18.81 -2.41 -12.85
CA SER A 255 18.33 -1.50 -11.79
C SER A 255 17.05 -1.99 -11.11
N TYR A 256 16.12 -2.61 -11.86
CA TYR A 256 14.96 -3.26 -11.26
C TYR A 256 15.36 -4.46 -10.42
N ILE A 257 16.20 -5.36 -10.95
CA ILE A 257 16.70 -6.52 -10.21
C ILE A 257 17.47 -6.07 -8.97
N ALA A 258 18.32 -5.06 -9.07
CA ALA A 258 19.07 -4.51 -7.94
C ALA A 258 18.18 -3.89 -6.87
N GLY A 259 17.06 -3.26 -7.26
CA GLY A 259 16.09 -2.71 -6.30
C GLY A 259 15.31 -3.80 -5.54
N PHE A 260 15.05 -4.95 -6.19
CA PHE A 260 14.40 -6.11 -5.57
C PHE A 260 15.36 -7.08 -4.90
N ALA A 261 16.65 -7.04 -5.24
CA ALA A 261 17.68 -7.77 -4.54
C ALA A 261 17.69 -7.24 -3.10
N PRO A 262 17.41 -8.07 -2.09
CA PRO A 262 17.36 -7.60 -0.73
C PRO A 262 18.74 -7.02 -0.42
N PRO A 263 18.86 -5.72 -0.14
CA PRO A 263 20.07 -5.25 0.47
C PRO A 263 19.96 -5.89 1.86
N THR A 264 20.84 -6.85 2.14
CA THR A 264 21.06 -7.38 3.49
C THR A 264 21.22 -6.25 4.51
N THR A 265 21.51 -5.03 4.03
CA THR A 265 21.58 -3.75 4.74
C THR A 265 20.29 -2.92 4.79
N ALA A 266 19.35 -2.93 3.83
CA ALA A 266 18.22 -1.97 3.83
C ALA A 266 17.06 -2.38 4.74
N LEU A 267 16.90 -3.69 4.99
CA LEU A 267 16.06 -4.16 6.10
C LEU A 267 16.75 -3.94 7.46
N ALA A 268 18.08 -3.81 7.47
CA ALA A 268 18.86 -3.41 8.65
C ALA A 268 18.93 -1.89 8.86
N VAL A 269 18.49 -1.09 7.89
CA VAL A 269 18.43 0.39 7.96
C VAL A 269 17.26 0.85 8.84
N VAL A 270 16.23 0.02 9.05
CA VAL A 270 15.24 0.27 10.09
C VAL A 270 15.91 0.01 11.45
N PRO A 271 16.06 1.02 12.34
CA PRO A 271 16.78 0.82 13.59
C PRO A 271 15.97 -0.09 14.52
N GLU A 272 16.56 -1.25 14.83
CA GLU A 272 16.05 -2.31 15.69
C GLU A 272 14.65 -2.86 15.33
N PRO A 273 14.53 -3.69 14.27
CA PRO A 273 13.52 -4.73 14.32
C PRO A 273 13.85 -5.60 15.54
N ARG A 274 12.97 -5.65 16.55
CA ARG A 274 12.98 -6.80 17.45
C ARG A 274 12.97 -8.04 16.56
N PRO A 275 13.86 -9.04 16.75
CA PRO A 275 13.98 -10.16 15.84
C PRO A 275 12.65 -10.90 15.79
N LEU A 276 11.86 -10.56 14.78
CA LEU A 276 10.79 -11.40 14.30
C LEU A 276 11.54 -12.56 13.65
N ASN A 277 11.46 -13.74 14.27
CA ASN A 277 12.03 -14.99 13.73
C ASN A 277 11.36 -15.26 12.36
N LEU A 278 11.92 -14.65 11.31
CA LEU A 278 11.38 -14.58 9.95
C LEU A 278 12.46 -15.01 8.95
N ASP A 279 13.35 -15.92 9.35
CA ASP A 279 14.51 -16.39 8.59
C ASP A 279 14.19 -16.97 7.18
N GLY A 280 12.92 -17.10 6.81
CA GLY A 280 12.47 -17.51 5.48
C GLY A 280 11.65 -16.48 4.66
N CYS A 281 11.32 -15.31 5.20
CA CYS A 281 10.32 -14.43 4.57
C CYS A 281 10.87 -13.40 3.58
N THR A 282 12.14 -13.04 3.68
CA THR A 282 12.82 -12.16 2.71
C THR A 282 12.81 -12.74 1.30
N HIS A 283 12.77 -14.08 1.19
CA HIS A 283 12.63 -14.80 -0.08
C HIS A 283 11.18 -14.89 -0.60
N PHE A 284 10.15 -14.74 0.24
CA PHE A 284 8.76 -14.91 -0.21
C PHE A 284 8.22 -13.67 -0.94
N LEU A 285 8.72 -12.47 -0.61
CA LEU A 285 8.47 -11.25 -1.40
C LEU A 285 9.08 -11.34 -2.82
N TYR A 286 9.97 -12.31 -3.07
CA TYR A 286 10.66 -12.54 -4.34
C TYR A 286 9.78 -13.29 -5.37
N LEU A 287 8.79 -14.07 -4.93
CA LEU A 287 8.04 -15.00 -5.80
C LEU A 287 6.78 -14.42 -6.45
N ALA A 288 6.53 -13.12 -6.31
CA ALA A 288 5.50 -12.43 -7.08
C ALA A 288 6.05 -11.70 -8.31
N SER A 289 7.23 -12.11 -8.78
CA SER A 289 7.81 -11.66 -10.04
C SER A 289 7.05 -12.31 -11.20
N ILE A 290 6.34 -11.43 -11.90
CA ILE A 290 5.47 -11.67 -13.04
C ILE A 290 6.26 -12.32 -14.18
N ASP A 291 5.98 -13.59 -14.49
CA ASP A 291 6.43 -14.23 -15.73
C ASP A 291 5.29 -14.85 -16.55
N ARG A 292 4.12 -14.20 -16.57
CA ARG A 292 3.03 -14.63 -17.47
C ARG A 292 2.03 -13.56 -17.90
N PHE A 293 2.45 -12.29 -17.98
CA PHE A 293 1.53 -11.18 -18.30
C PHE A 293 2.06 -10.19 -19.35
N THR A 294 3.14 -10.53 -20.06
CA THR A 294 3.77 -9.74 -21.13
C THR A 294 2.90 -9.55 -22.39
N HIS A 295 1.69 -10.11 -22.43
CA HIS A 295 0.78 -10.03 -23.57
C HIS A 295 -0.50 -9.19 -23.35
N MET A 296 -0.63 -8.48 -22.21
CA MET A 296 -1.81 -7.64 -21.95
C MET A 296 -1.60 -6.19 -22.38
N SER A 297 -2.62 -5.60 -23.01
CA SER A 297 -2.53 -4.30 -23.68
C SER A 297 -2.16 -3.15 -22.71
N PRO A 298 -1.50 -2.09 -23.17
CA PRO A 298 -1.18 -0.91 -22.34
C PRO A 298 -2.40 -0.24 -21.70
N ASP A 299 -3.60 -0.43 -22.26
CA ASP A 299 -4.85 0.09 -21.72
C ASP A 299 -5.38 -0.73 -20.54
N PHE A 300 -5.09 -2.04 -20.51
CA PHE A 300 -5.36 -2.91 -19.37
C PHE A 300 -4.58 -2.45 -18.13
N TRP A 301 -3.29 -2.13 -18.29
CA TRP A 301 -2.43 -1.63 -17.22
C TRP A 301 -2.86 -0.24 -16.70
N ARG A 302 -3.27 0.66 -17.60
CA ARG A 302 -3.80 1.98 -17.23
C ARG A 302 -5.10 1.92 -16.42
N GLN A 303 -5.94 0.91 -16.64
CA GLN A 303 -7.22 0.77 -15.95
C GLN A 303 -7.18 -0.06 -14.66
N ILE A 304 -6.05 -0.72 -14.40
CA ILE A 304 -5.78 -1.48 -13.16
C ILE A 304 -5.19 -0.59 -12.07
N GLY A 305 -4.45 0.45 -12.45
CA GLY A 305 -3.92 1.43 -11.51
C GLY A 305 -4.99 2.41 -11.05
N CYS A 306 -5.45 2.28 -9.81
CA CYS A 306 -6.00 3.43 -9.07
C CYS A 306 -4.86 4.36 -8.64
N PHE A 307 -4.00 4.76 -9.58
CA PHE A 307 -2.82 5.56 -9.30
C PHE A 307 -2.89 6.86 -10.09
N GLY A 308 -3.53 7.87 -9.47
CA GLY A 308 -3.41 9.27 -9.87
C GLY A 308 -2.06 9.84 -9.46
N GLY A 309 -0.97 9.28 -9.97
CA GLY A 309 0.38 9.81 -9.72
C GLY A 309 0.60 11.13 -10.46
N VAL A 310 1.25 12.09 -9.79
CA VAL A 310 1.74 13.39 -10.32
C VAL A 310 2.47 13.27 -11.66
N LEU A 311 3.02 12.09 -11.92
CA LEU A 311 3.92 11.79 -13.03
C LEU A 311 3.22 11.20 -14.27
N SER A 312 1.92 10.85 -14.19
CA SER A 312 1.18 10.28 -15.33
C SER A 312 0.66 11.34 -16.32
N ASN A 313 0.74 12.63 -15.99
CA ASN A 313 0.14 13.72 -16.78
C ASN A 313 1.16 14.55 -17.60
N GLY A 314 2.38 14.05 -17.80
CA GLY A 314 3.30 14.63 -18.77
C GLY A 314 2.90 14.30 -20.22
N PRO A 315 3.07 15.21 -21.19
CA PRO A 315 2.83 14.88 -22.60
C PRO A 315 3.81 13.79 -23.01
N ARG A 316 3.28 12.60 -23.35
CA ARG A 316 4.09 11.55 -23.97
C ARG A 316 4.57 12.09 -25.31
N VAL A 317 5.89 12.14 -25.48
CA VAL A 317 6.49 12.32 -26.79
C VAL A 317 5.98 11.14 -27.64
N HIS A 318 5.12 11.44 -28.61
CA HIS A 318 4.84 10.53 -29.71
C HIS A 318 6.18 10.14 -30.31
N VAL A 319 6.65 8.92 -30.05
CA VAL A 319 7.67 8.30 -30.88
C VAL A 319 6.98 8.10 -32.23
N PRO A 320 7.38 8.81 -33.30
CA PRO A 320 6.83 8.56 -34.63
C PRO A 320 7.12 7.10 -34.99
N ARG A 321 6.11 6.45 -35.60
CA ARG A 321 6.25 5.11 -36.16
C ARG A 321 7.39 5.04 -37.17
#